data_AF-A0A935FN00-F1
#
_entry.id   AF-A0A935FN00-F1
#
_cell.length_a   1.000
_cell.length_b   1.000
_cell.length_c   1.000
_cell.angle_alpha   90.00
_cell.angle_beta   90.00
_cell.angle_gamma   90.00
#
_symmetry.space_group_name_H-M   'P 1'
#
loop_
_entity.id
_entity.type
_entity.pdbx_description
1 polymer ?
#
loop_
_entity_poly.entity_id
_entity_poly.type
_entity_poly.pdbx_seq_one_letter_code
_entity_poly.pdbx_strand_id
1 'polypeptide(L)'
;MLIQKAYDSEWDGALACCEKDAEDINKVAVSLSYDKNDLLLTKSATRNNVLKELAEYAKALSADDYLLLYYSGHGGQVTDTNKDEDDMNDETWCLYDGELIDDELYACLSEFPARSKDLCLV
;
A
#
# COMPACT_ATOMS: atom_id res chain seq x y z
N MET A 1 -0.86 -2.72 -7.63
CA MET A 1 -1.51 -1.45 -7.29
C MET A 1 -0.85 -0.32 -8.06
N LEU A 2 -1.58 0.41 -8.94
CA LEU A 2 -1.31 1.83 -9.29
C LEU A 2 -2.31 2.52 -10.24
N ILE A 3 -2.50 3.84 -9.97
CA ILE A 3 -2.85 5.08 -10.74
C ILE A 3 -4.08 5.21 -11.65
N GLN A 4 -5.05 6.02 -11.19
CA GLN A 4 -5.59 7.13 -11.98
C GLN A 4 -6.22 8.20 -11.07
N LYS A 5 -5.68 9.42 -11.15
CA LYS A 5 -6.20 10.68 -10.58
C LYS A 5 -6.02 10.90 -9.07
N ALA A 6 -4.78 10.78 -8.58
CA ALA A 6 -4.38 11.60 -7.45
C ALA A 6 -4.35 13.07 -7.93
N TYR A 7 -5.05 13.95 -7.22
CA TYR A 7 -5.19 15.40 -7.44
C TYR A 7 -6.30 15.88 -8.39
N ASP A 8 -7.08 16.84 -7.89
CA ASP A 8 -7.81 17.86 -8.66
C ASP A 8 -6.84 18.86 -9.35
N SER A 9 -5.65 18.39 -9.72
CA SER A 9 -4.63 19.17 -10.44
C SER A 9 -4.56 18.72 -11.90
N GLU A 10 -3.94 19.54 -12.75
CA GLU A 10 -3.74 19.25 -14.19
C GLU A 10 -2.73 18.11 -14.44
N TRP A 11 -2.18 17.48 -13.39
CA TRP A 11 -1.20 16.40 -13.51
C TRP A 11 -1.89 15.04 -13.70
N ASP A 12 -1.55 14.32 -14.78
CA ASP A 12 -2.15 13.02 -15.10
C ASP A 12 -1.49 11.84 -14.36
N GLY A 13 -0.30 12.05 -13.79
CA GLY A 13 0.44 11.08 -12.98
C GLY A 13 0.72 9.74 -13.65
N ALA A 14 0.57 9.60 -14.97
CA ALA A 14 0.47 8.29 -15.61
C ALA A 14 1.78 7.48 -15.55
N LEU A 15 1.70 6.25 -15.03
CA LEU A 15 2.78 5.25 -15.07
C LEU A 15 2.32 4.02 -15.86
N ALA A 16 3.15 3.55 -16.79
CA ALA A 16 2.74 2.52 -17.75
C ALA A 16 2.95 1.08 -17.27
N CYS A 17 3.76 0.84 -16.24
CA CYS A 17 4.24 -0.51 -15.90
C CYS A 17 3.73 -1.04 -14.56
N CYS A 18 3.05 -0.23 -13.77
CA CYS A 18 2.87 -0.55 -12.37
C CYS A 18 1.76 -1.57 -12.09
N GLU A 19 0.74 -1.64 -12.96
CA GLU A 19 -0.18 -2.78 -12.97
C GLU A 19 0.55 -4.06 -13.37
N LYS A 20 1.43 -3.98 -14.37
CA LYS A 20 2.23 -5.13 -14.86
C LYS A 20 3.13 -5.67 -13.74
N ASP A 21 3.77 -4.79 -12.99
CA ASP A 21 4.62 -5.15 -11.85
C ASP A 21 3.80 -5.87 -10.77
N ALA A 22 2.64 -5.30 -10.40
CA ALA A 22 1.77 -5.88 -9.39
C ALA A 22 1.21 -7.24 -9.79
N GLU A 23 0.85 -7.42 -11.07
CA GLU A 23 0.47 -8.71 -11.62
C GLU A 23 1.61 -9.72 -11.55
N ASP A 24 2.85 -9.31 -11.83
CA ASP A 24 3.99 -10.21 -11.84
C ASP A 24 4.39 -10.64 -10.42
N ILE A 25 4.33 -9.73 -9.44
CA ILE A 25 4.47 -10.08 -8.03
C ILE A 25 3.33 -10.99 -7.56
N ASN A 26 2.09 -10.74 -7.99
CA ASN A 26 0.97 -11.63 -7.68
C ASN A 26 1.19 -13.04 -8.25
N LYS A 27 1.76 -13.18 -9.46
CA LYS A 27 2.14 -14.50 -10.00
C LYS A 27 3.23 -15.17 -9.16
N VAL A 28 4.20 -14.41 -8.65
CA VAL A 28 5.22 -14.93 -7.74
C VAL A 28 4.56 -15.41 -6.44
N ALA A 29 3.68 -14.63 -5.82
CA ALA A 29 2.96 -15.01 -4.60
C ALA A 29 2.14 -16.30 -4.79
N VAL A 30 1.41 -16.41 -5.91
CA VAL A 30 0.70 -17.64 -6.28
C VAL A 30 1.67 -18.82 -6.45
N SER A 31 2.83 -18.61 -7.10
CA SER A 31 3.84 -19.67 -7.27
C SER A 31 4.47 -20.14 -5.95
N LEU A 32 4.51 -19.24 -4.96
CA LEU A 32 4.97 -19.52 -3.59
C LEU A 32 3.86 -20.12 -2.71
N SER A 33 2.66 -20.34 -3.26
CA SER A 33 1.51 -20.93 -2.56
C SER A 33 0.99 -20.10 -1.37
N TYR A 34 0.97 -18.76 -1.50
CA TYR A 34 0.24 -17.90 -0.56
C TYR A 34 -1.26 -18.23 -0.60
N ASP A 35 -1.88 -18.40 0.57
CA ASP A 35 -3.27 -18.85 0.70
C ASP A 35 -4.31 -17.78 0.27
N LYS A 36 -4.02 -16.51 0.54
CA LYS A 36 -4.83 -15.34 0.12
C LYS A 36 -3.94 -14.39 -0.67
N ASN A 37 -4.46 -13.88 -1.79
CA ASN A 37 -3.76 -12.95 -2.67
C ASN A 37 -4.76 -11.91 -3.20
N ASP A 38 -4.76 -10.70 -2.64
CA ASP A 38 -5.62 -9.60 -3.10
C ASP A 38 -4.83 -8.67 -4.03
N LEU A 39 -5.33 -8.51 -5.25
CA LEU A 39 -4.73 -7.63 -6.26
C LEU A 39 -5.60 -6.40 -6.48
N LEU A 40 -5.21 -5.28 -5.88
CA LEU A 40 -5.83 -3.98 -6.13
C LEU A 40 -5.09 -3.29 -7.29
N LEU A 41 -5.81 -3.01 -8.38
CA LEU A 41 -5.29 -2.29 -9.55
C LEU A 41 -6.04 -0.98 -9.74
N THR A 42 -5.34 0.06 -10.19
CA THR A 42 -5.88 1.39 -10.53
C THR A 42 -7.12 1.78 -9.71
N LYS A 43 -8.33 1.66 -10.29
CA LYS A 43 -9.60 2.14 -9.71
C LYS A 43 -9.99 1.42 -8.42
N SER A 44 -9.46 0.23 -8.20
CA SER A 44 -9.67 -0.56 -6.99
C SER A 44 -8.65 -0.22 -5.90
N ALA A 45 -7.56 0.47 -6.25
CA ALA A 45 -6.50 0.90 -5.34
C ALA A 45 -6.87 2.19 -4.60
N THR A 46 -8.03 2.22 -3.95
CA THR A 46 -8.48 3.38 -3.17
C THR A 46 -8.00 3.28 -1.73
N ARG A 47 -7.91 4.41 -1.02
CA ARG A 47 -7.61 4.47 0.42
C ARG A 47 -8.47 3.48 1.20
N ASN A 48 -9.78 3.52 0.97
CA ASN A 48 -10.73 2.64 1.66
C ASN A 48 -10.47 1.16 1.39
N ASN A 49 -10.17 0.77 0.14
CA ASN A 49 -9.91 -0.63 -0.19
C ASN A 49 -8.58 -1.10 0.39
N VAL A 50 -7.52 -0.30 0.31
CA VAL A 50 -6.20 -0.63 0.87
C VAL A 50 -6.30 -0.84 2.39
N LEU A 51 -6.87 0.13 3.11
CA LEU A 51 -7.02 0.04 4.56
C LEU A 51 -7.93 -1.13 4.98
N LYS A 52 -9.01 -1.37 4.22
CA LYS A 52 -9.90 -2.52 4.45
C LYS A 52 -9.14 -3.84 4.32
N GLU A 53 -8.39 -4.04 3.24
CA GLU A 53 -7.65 -5.29 3.03
C GLU A 53 -6.57 -5.47 4.10
N LEU A 54 -5.77 -4.43 4.42
CA LEU A 54 -4.78 -4.51 5.50
C LEU A 54 -5.41 -4.93 6.84
N ALA A 55 -6.55 -4.34 7.20
CA ALA A 55 -7.27 -4.71 8.42
C ALA A 55 -7.85 -6.14 8.38
N GLU A 56 -8.22 -6.65 7.20
CA GLU A 56 -8.63 -8.05 7.04
C GLU A 56 -7.45 -9.01 7.19
N TYR A 57 -6.29 -8.69 6.62
CA TYR A 57 -5.06 -9.47 6.79
C TYR A 57 -4.58 -9.47 8.24
N ALA A 58 -4.57 -8.33 8.93
CA ALA A 58 -4.19 -8.23 10.34
C ALA A 58 -5.04 -9.14 11.25
N LYS A 59 -6.33 -9.31 10.93
CA LYS A 59 -7.23 -10.21 11.65
C LYS A 59 -7.06 -11.68 11.30
N ALA A 60 -6.59 -11.98 10.08
CA ALA A 60 -6.49 -13.34 9.58
C ALA A 60 -5.14 -13.99 9.90
N LEU A 61 -4.05 -13.21 9.89
CA LEU A 61 -2.71 -13.71 10.11
C LEU A 61 -2.42 -13.98 11.59
N SER A 62 -1.65 -15.02 11.82
CA SER A 62 -1.05 -15.37 13.09
C SER A 62 0.43 -15.00 13.13
N ALA A 63 1.04 -15.17 14.31
CA ALA A 63 2.46 -14.91 14.53
C ALA A 63 3.41 -15.79 13.70
N ASP A 64 2.94 -16.90 13.13
CA ASP A 64 3.79 -17.81 12.35
C ASP A 64 3.58 -17.64 10.82
N ASP A 65 2.73 -16.69 10.41
CA ASP A 65 2.42 -16.43 9.00
C ASP A 65 3.29 -15.32 8.41
N TYR A 66 3.23 -15.20 7.08
CA TYR A 66 3.99 -14.21 6.30
C TYR A 66 3.04 -13.30 5.54
N LEU A 67 3.29 -12.00 5.62
CA LEU A 67 2.63 -10.99 4.79
C LEU A 67 3.58 -10.56 3.66
N LEU A 68 3.07 -10.58 2.42
CA LEU A 68 3.70 -9.90 1.30
C LEU A 68 2.87 -8.68 0.94
N LEU A 69 3.40 -7.48 1.22
CA LEU A 69 2.78 -6.22 0.84
C LEU A 69 3.62 -5.58 -0.26
N TYR A 70 3.04 -5.45 -1.46
CA TYR A 70 3.71 -4.88 -2.62
C TYR A 70 2.98 -3.65 -3.15
N TYR A 71 3.71 -2.54 -3.25
CA TYR A 71 3.26 -1.31 -3.87
C TYR A 71 4.26 -0.96 -4.96
N SER A 72 3.83 -0.94 -6.22
CA SER A 72 4.47 -0.12 -7.25
C SER A 72 3.72 1.21 -7.17
N GLY A 73 4.35 2.37 -7.37
CA GLY A 73 3.79 3.60 -6.79
C GLY A 73 4.29 4.94 -7.28
N HIS A 74 3.48 5.98 -7.08
CA HIS A 74 4.04 7.30 -6.79
C HIS A 74 4.12 7.47 -5.28
N GLY A 75 5.24 7.97 -4.81
CA GLY A 75 5.34 8.58 -3.49
C GLY A 75 4.89 10.05 -3.56
N GLY A 76 4.13 10.49 -2.58
CA GLY A 76 3.79 11.89 -2.36
C GLY A 76 4.42 12.41 -1.07
N GLN A 77 4.21 13.70 -0.82
CA GLN A 77 4.56 14.36 0.43
C GLN A 77 3.43 15.33 0.79
N VAL A 78 2.89 15.21 2.00
CA VAL A 78 1.97 16.20 2.55
C VAL A 78 2.68 17.00 3.63
N THR A 79 2.27 18.24 3.85
CA THR A 79 2.81 19.03 4.96
C THR A 79 2.43 18.38 6.27
N ASP A 80 3.43 18.00 7.06
CA ASP A 80 3.23 17.48 8.41
C ASP A 80 2.56 18.57 9.27
N THR A 81 1.39 18.24 9.82
CA THR A 81 0.64 19.14 10.70
C THR A 81 0.81 18.81 12.18
N ASN A 82 1.36 17.65 12.47
CA ASN A 82 1.47 17.05 13.79
C ASN A 82 2.88 17.28 14.40
N LYS A 83 3.90 17.52 13.55
CA LYS A 83 5.30 17.86 13.88
C LYS A 83 6.10 16.70 14.48
N ASP A 84 5.81 15.47 14.09
CA ASP A 84 6.60 14.31 14.44
C ASP A 84 7.78 14.06 13.49
N GLU A 85 7.81 14.73 12.33
CA GLU A 85 8.91 14.63 11.37
C GLU A 85 9.86 15.85 11.37
N ASP A 86 11.17 15.57 11.31
CA ASP A 86 12.24 16.58 11.42
C ASP A 86 12.30 17.55 10.21
N ASP A 87 11.76 17.15 9.05
CA ASP A 87 11.74 17.95 7.82
C ASP A 87 10.35 18.56 7.50
N MET A 88 9.37 18.30 8.36
CA MET A 88 7.98 18.77 8.29
C MET A 88 7.16 18.26 7.09
N ASN A 89 7.46 17.09 6.50
CA ASN A 89 6.61 16.51 5.45
C ASN A 89 6.38 15.00 5.60
N ASP A 90 5.13 14.58 5.85
CA ASP A 90 4.79 13.17 5.87
C ASP A 90 4.92 12.55 4.47
N GLU A 91 5.58 11.39 4.37
CA GLU A 91 5.65 10.60 3.14
C GLU A 91 4.30 9.89 2.89
N THR A 92 3.89 9.81 1.62
CA THR A 92 2.59 9.21 1.28
C THR A 92 2.65 8.24 0.10
N TRP A 93 1.72 7.28 0.07
CA TRP A 93 1.39 6.55 -1.15
C TRP A 93 0.29 7.27 -1.90
N CYS A 94 0.56 7.66 -3.16
CA CYS A 94 -0.48 8.19 -4.03
C CYS A 94 -1.39 7.04 -4.51
N LEU A 95 -2.51 6.86 -3.83
CA LEU A 95 -3.57 5.92 -4.21
C LEU A 95 -4.50 6.56 -5.25
N TYR A 96 -5.46 5.78 -5.74
CA TYR A 96 -6.36 6.21 -6.81
C TYR A 96 -7.20 7.45 -6.45
N ASP A 97 -7.69 7.50 -5.22
CA ASP A 97 -8.62 8.52 -4.73
C ASP A 97 -8.00 9.49 -3.71
N GLY A 98 -6.69 9.39 -3.45
CA GLY A 98 -5.99 10.27 -2.54
C GLY A 98 -4.66 9.71 -2.06
N GLU A 99 -3.96 10.48 -1.24
CA GLU A 99 -2.71 10.07 -0.62
C GLU A 99 -2.98 9.29 0.66
N LEU A 100 -2.30 8.16 0.86
CA LEU A 100 -2.25 7.41 2.12
C LEU A 100 -1.01 7.80 2.89
N ILE A 101 -1.20 8.44 4.04
CA ILE A 101 -0.12 8.90 4.90
C ILE A 101 0.56 7.69 5.53
N ASP A 102 1.88 7.71 5.63
CA ASP A 102 2.68 6.67 6.25
C ASP A 102 2.28 6.39 7.71
N ASP A 103 1.84 7.38 8.48
CA ASP A 103 1.25 7.22 9.81
C ASP A 103 0.03 6.29 9.82
N GLU A 104 -0.86 6.45 8.84
CA GLU A 104 -2.03 5.57 8.70
C GLU A 104 -1.60 4.15 8.33
N LEU A 105 -0.61 4.04 7.44
CA LEU A 105 -0.04 2.76 7.04
C LEU A 105 0.64 2.08 8.24
N TYR A 106 1.45 2.81 9.01
CA TYR A 106 2.14 2.34 10.20
C TYR A 106 1.16 1.89 11.27
N ALA A 107 0.09 2.65 11.50
CA ALA A 107 -0.98 2.26 12.42
C ALA A 107 -1.60 0.91 12.01
N CYS A 108 -1.91 0.71 10.72
CA CYS A 108 -2.41 -0.57 10.22
C CYS A 108 -1.39 -1.71 10.37
N LEU A 109 -0.12 -1.46 10.04
CA LEU A 109 0.95 -2.46 10.16
C LEU A 109 1.20 -2.85 11.64
N SER A 110 0.98 -1.93 12.58
CA SER A 110 1.11 -2.20 14.01
C SER A 110 0.06 -3.17 14.57
N GLU A 111 -1.03 -3.41 13.84
CA GLU A 111 -2.07 -4.37 14.23
C GLU A 111 -1.67 -5.83 13.94
N PHE A 112 -0.63 -6.05 13.12
CA PHE A 112 -0.16 -7.39 12.80
C PHE A 112 0.56 -8.04 13.98
N PRO A 113 0.49 -9.37 14.14
CA PRO A 113 1.21 -10.07 15.20
C PRO A 113 2.72 -9.83 15.11
N ALA A 114 3.39 -9.55 16.24
CA ALA A 114 4.82 -9.17 16.29
C ALA A 114 5.86 -10.14 15.67
N ARG A 115 5.44 -11.29 15.13
CA ARG A 115 6.30 -12.25 14.42
C ARG A 115 5.92 -12.45 12.94
N SER A 116 4.87 -11.82 12.43
CA SER A 116 4.69 -11.76 10.97
C SER A 116 5.90 -11.05 10.38
N LYS A 117 6.58 -11.73 9.45
CA LYS A 117 7.68 -11.10 8.72
C LYS A 117 7.06 -10.36 7.55
N ASP A 118 7.01 -9.04 7.69
CA ASP A 118 6.44 -8.18 6.68
C ASP A 118 7.54 -7.87 5.67
N LEU A 119 7.37 -8.36 4.44
CA LEU A 119 8.21 -7.92 3.33
C LEU A 119 7.44 -6.83 2.58
N CYS A 120 7.76 -5.58 2.88
CA CYS A 120 7.36 -4.43 2.10
C CYS A 120 8.42 -4.15 1.04
N LEU A 121 8.04 -4.23 -0.23
CA LEU A 121 8.86 -3.78 -1.36
C LEU A 121 8.16 -2.56 -1.96
N VAL A 122 8.84 -1.41 -1.87
CA VAL A 122 8.44 -0.10 -2.40
C VAL A 122 8.94 0.07 -3.83
#